data_AF-A0A2N9M1W9-F1
#
_entry.id   AF-A0A2N9M1W9-F1
#
_cell.length_a   1.000
_cell.length_b   1.000
_cell.length_c   1.000
_cell.angle_alpha   90.00
_cell.angle_beta   90.00
_cell.angle_gamma   90.00
#
_symmetry.space_group_name_H-M   'P 1'
#
loop_
_entity.id
_entity.type
_entity.pdbx_description
1 polymer ?
#
loop_
_entity_poly.entity_id
_entity_poly.type
_entity_poly.pdbx_seq_one_letter_code
_entity_poly.pdbx_strand_id
1 'polypeptide(L)' 'MTVEAIKAAIEELTESERRELADWFEQLEAESWDAEMEQDFAPGGRGHHLVEKINQQIDDGKFTPLEKGLRPRQEQ' A
#
# COMPACT_ATOMS: atom_id res chain seq x y z
N MET A 1 25.00 -14.59 7.83
CA MET A 1 24.14 -14.08 8.92
C MET A 1 22.79 -14.79 8.80
N THR A 2 22.26 -15.35 9.87
CA THR A 2 20.96 -16.07 9.85
C THR A 2 19.86 -15.16 10.40
N VAL A 3 18.60 -15.46 10.09
CA VAL A 3 17.45 -14.72 10.62
C VAL A 3 17.41 -14.79 12.14
N GLU A 4 17.81 -15.93 12.71
CA GLU A 4 17.90 -16.15 14.15
C GLU A 4 18.97 -15.25 14.80
N ALA A 5 20.12 -15.06 14.15
CA ALA A 5 21.16 -14.16 14.64
C ALA A 5 20.71 -12.69 14.60
N ILE A 6 19.90 -12.31 13.59
CA ILE A 6 19.31 -10.98 13.49
C ILE A 6 18.30 -10.76 14.62
N LYS A 7 17.41 -11.73 14.85
CA LYS A 7 16.43 -11.66 15.95
C LYS A 7 17.11 -11.47 17.31
N ALA A 8 18.16 -12.25 17.58
CA ALA A 8 18.94 -12.08 18.80
C ALA A 8 19.58 -10.69 18.90
N ALA A 9 20.11 -10.13 17.81
CA ALA A 9 20.65 -8.77 17.82
C ALA A 9 19.58 -7.69 18.06
N ILE A 10 18.34 -7.90 17.60
CA ILE A 10 17.22 -6.99 17.86
C ILE A 10 16.79 -7.02 19.34
N GLU A 11 16.90 -8.17 20.00
CA GLU A 11 16.58 -8.31 21.43
C GLU A 11 17.51 -7.49 22.32
N GLU A 12 18.77 -7.31 21.91
CA GLU A 12 19.78 -6.51 22.63
C GLU A 12 19.61 -4.99 22.46
N LEU A 13 18.77 -4.53 21.53
CA LEU A 13 18.52 -3.10 21.30
C LEU A 13 17.76 -2.46 22.47
N THR A 14 17.94 -1.16 22.65
CA THR A 14 17.05 -0.37 23.51
C THR A 14 15.66 -0.24 22.88
N GLU A 15 14.67 0.19 23.66
CA GLU A 15 13.32 0.43 23.14
C GLU A 15 13.28 1.48 22.02
N SER A 16 14.10 2.54 22.15
CA SER A 16 14.20 3.60 21.14
C SER A 16 14.76 3.06 19.83
N GLU A 17 15.83 2.26 19.89
CA GLU A 17 16.46 1.67 18.70
C GLU A 17 15.54 0.62 18.05
N ARG A 18 14.79 -0.16 18.84
CA ARG A 18 13.77 -1.06 18.30
C ARG A 18 12.67 -0.29 17.58
N ARG A 19 12.29 0.90 18.08
CA ARG A 19 11.27 1.72 17.43
C ARG A 19 11.77 2.30 16.11
N GLU A 20 12.99 2.83 16.08
CA GLU A 20 13.62 3.29 14.85
C GLU A 20 13.72 2.17 13.81
N LEU A 21 14.11 0.96 14.23
CA LEU A 21 14.15 -0.20 13.35
C LEU A 21 12.76 -0.60 12.83
N ALA A 22 11.73 -0.52 13.68
CA ALA A 22 10.36 -0.81 13.28
C ALA A 22 9.84 0.20 12.25
N ASP A 23 10.09 1.49 12.46
CA ASP A 23 9.67 2.56 11.53
C ASP A 23 10.37 2.40 10.17
N TRP A 24 11.64 2.02 10.16
CA TRP A 24 12.36 1.68 8.92
C TRP A 24 11.82 0.44 8.23
N PHE A 25 11.47 -0.61 8.99
CA PHE A 25 10.91 -1.83 8.40
C PHE A 25 9.52 -1.59 7.79
N GLU A 26 8.70 -0.75 8.41
CA GLU A 26 7.43 -0.30 7.84
C GLU A 26 7.62 0.42 6.50
N GLN A 27 8.65 1.27 6.37
CA GLN A 27 8.97 1.94 5.11
C GLN A 27 9.38 0.94 4.03
N LEU A 28 10.21 -0.06 4.35
CA LEU A 28 10.60 -1.10 3.41
C LEU A 28 9.40 -1.91 2.89
N GLU A 29 8.51 -2.30 3.80
CA GLU A 29 7.30 -3.04 3.43
C GLU A 29 6.36 -2.17 2.57
N ALA A 30 6.24 -0.87 2.88
CA ALA A 30 5.48 0.07 2.06
C ALA A 30 6.06 0.21 0.65
N GLU A 31 7.39 0.35 0.51
CA GLU A 31 8.05 0.42 -0.80
C GLU A 31 7.88 -0.88 -1.61
N SER A 32 7.99 -2.04 -0.94
CA SER A 32 7.74 -3.34 -1.60
C SER A 32 6.30 -3.45 -2.07
N TRP A 33 5.35 -2.96 -1.28
CA TRP A 33 3.95 -2.97 -1.64
C TRP A 33 3.65 -2.03 -2.82
N ASP A 34 4.23 -0.83 -2.83
CA ASP A 34 4.11 0.11 -3.94
C ASP A 34 4.66 -0.50 -5.24
N ALA A 35 5.79 -1.20 -5.18
CA ALA A 35 6.38 -1.88 -6.33
C ALA A 35 5.50 -3.04 -6.84
N GLU A 36 4.94 -3.87 -5.94
CA GLU A 36 4.01 -4.94 -6.33
C GLU A 36 2.74 -4.35 -6.98
N MET A 37 2.20 -3.28 -6.40
CA MET A 37 1.04 -2.56 -6.94
C MET A 37 1.33 -2.01 -8.34
N GLU A 38 2.47 -1.35 -8.56
CA GLU A 38 2.84 -0.84 -9.88
C GLU A 38 2.93 -1.97 -10.91
N GLN A 39 3.58 -3.08 -10.55
CA GLN A 39 3.70 -4.24 -11.43
C GLN A 39 2.34 -4.90 -11.74
N ASP A 40 1.47 -5.01 -10.74
CA ASP A 40 0.16 -5.63 -10.90
C ASP A 40 -0.74 -4.85 -11.86
N PHE A 41 -0.72 -3.51 -11.76
CA PHE A 41 -1.60 -2.64 -12.54
C PHE A 41 -0.96 -2.15 -13.86
N ALA A 42 0.32 -2.47 -14.10
CA ALA A 42 0.99 -2.24 -15.38
C ALA A 42 0.31 -3.02 -16.53
N PRO A 43 0.53 -2.61 -17.81
CA PRO A 43 0.06 -3.36 -18.97
C PRO A 43 0.53 -4.82 -18.96
N GLY A 44 -0.43 -5.76 -19.04
CA GLY A 44 -0.15 -7.20 -18.96
C GLY A 44 0.07 -7.74 -17.54
N GLY A 45 0.01 -6.88 -16.51
CA GLY A 45 0.01 -7.26 -15.11
C GLY A 45 -1.30 -7.93 -14.68
N ARG A 46 -1.29 -8.54 -13.49
CA ARG A 46 -2.42 -9.29 -12.91
C ARG A 46 -3.70 -8.46 -12.80
N GLY A 47 -3.56 -7.18 -12.45
CA GLY A 47 -4.64 -6.20 -12.28
C GLY A 47 -5.06 -5.49 -13.56
N HIS A 48 -4.36 -5.68 -14.69
CA HIS A 48 -4.62 -4.93 -15.92
C HIS A 48 -6.09 -5.03 -16.41
N HIS A 49 -6.68 -6.23 -16.34
CA HIS A 49 -8.07 -6.47 -16.71
C HIS A 49 -9.09 -5.66 -15.88
N LEU A 50 -8.76 -5.33 -14.62
CA LEU A 50 -9.59 -4.47 -13.78
C LEU A 50 -9.54 -3.02 -14.28
N VAL A 51 -8.37 -2.56 -14.72
CA VAL A 51 -8.20 -1.22 -15.30
C VAL A 51 -9.05 -1.08 -16.55
N GLU A 52 -8.99 -2.05 -17.46
CA GLU A 52 -9.83 -2.08 -18.67
C GLU A 52 -11.32 -2.04 -18.34
N LYS A 53 -11.74 -2.86 -17.36
CA LYS A 53 -13.13 -2.89 -16.90
C LYS A 53 -13.58 -1.56 -16.31
N ILE A 54 -12.73 -0.90 -15.52
CA ILE A 54 -13.04 0.41 -14.90
C ILE A 54 -13.15 1.48 -16.00
N ASN A 55 -12.23 1.51 -16.96
CA ASN A 55 -12.30 2.45 -18.08
C ASN A 55 -13.62 2.29 -18.86
N GLN A 56 -14.05 1.05 -19.15
CA GLN A 56 -15.34 0.81 -19.78
C GLN A 56 -16.52 1.31 -18.92
N GLN A 57 -16.47 1.14 -17.60
CA GLN A 57 -17.51 1.66 -16.71
C GLN A 57 -17.55 3.20 -16.69
N ILE A 58 -16.39 3.86 -16.80
CA ILE A 58 -16.30 5.31 -16.91
C ILE A 58 -16.93 5.78 -18.23
N ASP A 59 -16.59 5.13 -19.34
CA ASP A 59 -17.15 5.43 -20.67
C ASP A 59 -18.66 5.21 -20.71
N ASP A 60 -19.15 4.18 -20.02
CA ASP A 60 -20.58 3.89 -19.86
C ASP A 60 -21.31 4.87 -18.89
N GLY A 61 -20.58 5.78 -18.25
CA GLY A 61 -21.13 6.69 -17.24
C GLY A 61 -21.56 6.00 -15.93
N LYS A 62 -21.06 4.80 -15.65
CA LYS A 62 -21.39 3.99 -14.47
C LYS A 62 -20.52 4.35 -13.26
N PHE A 63 -20.40 5.64 -12.97
CA PHE A 63 -19.68 6.13 -11.80
C PHE A 63 -20.39 7.33 -11.18
N THR A 64 -20.13 7.56 -9.89
CA THR A 64 -20.58 8.77 -9.20
C THR A 64 -19.41 9.76 -9.15
N PRO A 65 -19.53 10.97 -9.71
CA PRO A 65 -18.51 12.01 -9.59
C PRO A 65 -18.19 12.30 -8.12
N LEU A 66 -16.92 12.56 -7.82
CA LEU A 66 -16.45 12.79 -6.45
C LEU A 66 -17.19 13.95 -5.79
N GLU A 67 -17.53 15.01 -6.52
CA GLU A 67 -18.27 16.16 -5.98
C GLU A 67 -19.66 15.78 -5.47
N LYS A 68 -20.25 14.71 -6.02
CA LYS A 68 -21.56 14.18 -5.60
C LYS A 68 -21.45 13.12 -4.50
N GLY A 69 -20.32 12.41 -4.43
CA GLY A 69 -20.08 11.33 -3.46
C GLY A 69 -19.48 11.79 -2.13
N LEU A 70 -18.82 12.95 -2.09
CA LEU A 70 -18.28 13.54 -0.87
C LEU A 70 -19.43 14.01 0.03
N ARG A 71 -19.71 13.22 1.08
CA ARG A 71 -20.58 13.68 2.17
C ARG A 71 -19.85 14.77 2.96
N PRO A 72 -20.50 15.88 3.32
CA PRO A 72 -19.95 16.81 4.30
C PRO A 72 -19.60 16.04 5.56
N ARG A 73 -18.39 16.24 6.09
CA ARG A 73 -18.01 15.72 7.41
C ARG A 73 -19.02 16.28 8.40
N GLN A 74 -19.85 15.41 8.99
CA GLN A 74 -20.73 15.83 10.08
C GLN A 74 -19.84 16.12 11.28
N GLU A 75 -19.71 17.40 11.63
CA GLU A 75 -19.12 17.82 12.89
C GLU A 75 -20.07 17.34 14.01
N GLN A 76 -19.57 16.43 14.84
CA GLN A 76 -20.19 16.03 16.12
C GLN A 76 -19.40 16.68 17.25
#